data_AF-A0A8I2GBC6-F1
#
_entry.id   AF-A0A8I2GBC6-F1
#
_cell.length_a   1.000
_cell.length_b   1.000
_cell.length_c   1.000
_cell.angle_alpha   90.00
_cell.angle_beta   90.00
_cell.angle_gamma   90.00
#
_symmetry.space_group_name_H-M   'P 1'
#
loop_
_entity.id
_entity.type
_entity.pdbx_description
1 polymer ?
#
loop_
_entity_poly.entity_id
_entity_poly.type
_entity_poly.pdbx_seq_one_letter_code
_entity_poly.pdbx_strand_id
1 'polypeptide(L)'
;MYPCREQVQPGGSCYPVTNAYSFIRDIAQRDVYNCSQPGDWIWDLFGNAARMLGYTENISLLTGVDVTGITHLYASSRSKAYRLIDPNWQEIGNRYFDITRLPVYLQWELQARARMKADLKASGEEAEAGDLEQTFGTLQPWDRYFMDGNDDVLYAHFDNIAQYRGYNITYYYTPCYGQMFLENVAHVETFITNAKYDLVVYTNAIPPALARHSEILENVVHDTGPYPGEERPGWIILNYKPGVFPHIPDLQTRFIRFPFYAASGHPVTITEPVEFFVDVYKWLGK
;
A
#
# COMPACT_ATOMS: atom_id res chain seq x y z
N MET A 1 10.24 -9.10 25.07
CA MET A 1 9.86 -7.69 25.36
C MET A 1 8.73 -7.72 26.38
N TYR A 2 8.79 -6.93 27.45
CA TYR A 2 7.76 -6.94 28.50
C TYR A 2 6.55 -6.10 28.08
N PRO A 3 5.31 -6.46 28.45
CA PRO A 3 4.13 -5.58 28.34
C PRO A 3 4.41 -4.17 28.88
N CYS A 4 3.80 -3.12 28.33
CA CYS A 4 4.07 -1.74 28.78
C CYS A 4 3.84 -1.55 30.28
N ARG A 5 2.84 -2.26 30.84
CA ARG A 5 2.55 -2.30 32.28
C ARG A 5 3.70 -2.84 33.14
N GLU A 6 4.62 -3.59 32.54
CA GLU A 6 5.81 -4.19 33.16
C GLU A 6 7.09 -3.41 32.82
N GLN A 7 7.03 -2.44 31.89
CA GLN A 7 8.11 -1.51 31.57
C GLN A 7 8.04 -0.28 32.48
N VAL A 8 8.19 -0.50 33.79
CA VAL A 8 8.17 0.56 34.83
C VAL A 8 9.56 1.19 34.98
N GLN A 9 10.18 1.62 33.87
CA GLN A 9 11.37 2.46 33.96
C GLN A 9 10.92 3.89 34.26
N PRO A 10 11.32 4.50 35.39
CA PRO A 10 11.01 5.90 35.67
C PRO A 10 11.55 6.79 34.54
N GLY A 11 10.66 7.40 33.76
CA GLY A 11 11.02 8.26 32.62
C GLY A 11 11.09 7.59 31.24
N GLY A 12 10.84 6.28 31.13
CA GLY A 12 10.73 5.61 29.84
C GLY A 12 9.33 5.77 29.23
N SER A 13 9.20 6.33 28.03
CA SER A 13 7.94 6.31 27.28
C SER A 13 7.73 4.91 26.70
N CYS A 14 6.82 4.12 27.29
CA CYS A 14 6.34 2.93 26.60
C CYS A 14 5.37 3.35 25.50
N TYR A 15 5.67 3.00 24.25
CA TYR A 15 4.77 3.16 23.12
C TYR A 15 3.92 1.90 22.98
N PRO A 16 2.65 1.88 23.42
CA PRO A 16 1.88 0.64 23.54
C PRO A 16 1.70 -0.09 22.22
N VAL A 17 1.52 0.66 21.14
CA VAL A 17 1.38 0.11 19.78
C VAL A 17 2.68 -0.56 19.35
N THR A 18 3.81 0.15 19.40
CA THR A 18 5.12 -0.42 19.04
C THR A 18 5.45 -1.65 19.87
N ASN A 19 5.17 -1.62 21.18
CA ASN A 19 5.42 -2.76 22.06
C ASN A 19 4.54 -3.96 21.72
N ALA A 20 3.26 -3.74 21.40
CA ALA A 20 2.36 -4.81 20.96
C ALA A 20 2.83 -5.41 19.62
N TYR A 21 3.20 -4.58 18.65
CA TYR A 21 3.76 -5.01 17.37
C TYR A 21 5.02 -5.85 17.54
N SER A 22 5.98 -5.36 18.32
CA SER A 22 7.20 -6.08 18.61
C SER A 22 6.94 -7.37 19.37
N PHE A 23 5.97 -7.41 20.30
CA PHE A 23 5.58 -8.67 20.93
C PHE A 23 5.05 -9.68 19.91
N ILE A 24 4.13 -9.27 19.03
CA ILE A 24 3.55 -10.16 18.02
C ILE A 24 4.63 -10.71 17.07
N ARG A 25 5.50 -9.85 16.57
CA ARG A 25 6.57 -10.22 15.65
C ARG A 25 7.69 -11.01 16.34
N ASP A 26 8.29 -10.43 17.39
CA ASP A 26 9.56 -10.93 17.95
C ASP A 26 9.37 -12.03 18.99
N ILE A 27 8.23 -12.05 19.70
CA ILE A 27 7.98 -13.01 20.78
C ILE A 27 6.96 -14.07 20.37
N ALA A 28 5.80 -13.65 19.86
CA ALA A 28 4.76 -14.58 19.42
C ALA A 28 5.05 -15.20 18.05
N GLN A 29 6.00 -14.63 17.29
CA GLN A 29 6.42 -15.10 15.97
C GLN A 29 5.21 -15.27 15.04
N ARG A 30 4.39 -14.22 14.97
CA ARG A 30 3.20 -14.13 14.10
C ARG A 30 3.36 -13.00 13.10
N ASP A 31 2.78 -13.21 11.93
CA ASP A 31 2.74 -12.21 10.87
C ASP A 31 1.82 -11.05 11.28
N VAL A 32 2.26 -9.81 11.08
CA VAL A 32 1.48 -8.62 11.46
C VAL A 32 0.40 -8.28 10.43
N TYR A 33 0.54 -8.74 9.20
CA TYR A 33 -0.45 -8.61 8.15
C TYR A 33 -1.51 -9.70 8.27
N ASN A 34 -1.20 -10.87 8.82
CA ASN A 34 -2.20 -11.86 9.19
C ASN A 34 -1.78 -12.61 10.47
N CYS A 35 -2.30 -12.19 11.62
CA CYS A 35 -1.87 -12.75 12.91
C CYS A 35 -2.26 -14.20 13.17
N SER A 36 -3.04 -14.82 12.28
CA SER A 36 -3.29 -16.27 12.29
C SER A 36 -2.12 -17.08 11.71
N GLN A 37 -1.20 -16.46 10.96
CA GLN A 37 -0.10 -17.10 10.27
C GLN A 37 1.22 -17.02 11.06
N PRO A 38 2.20 -17.91 10.78
CA PRO A 38 3.56 -17.80 11.31
C PRO A 38 4.23 -16.47 10.92
N GLY A 39 5.22 -16.03 11.69
CA GLY A 39 6.05 -14.86 11.35
C GLY A 39 6.58 -14.93 9.92
N ASP A 40 6.68 -13.76 9.29
CA ASP A 40 7.16 -13.55 7.91
C ASP A 40 6.38 -14.25 6.79
N TRP A 41 5.22 -14.87 7.09
CA TRP A 41 4.38 -15.54 6.10
C TRP A 41 4.07 -14.67 4.87
N ILE A 42 3.74 -13.38 5.04
CA ILE A 42 3.43 -12.51 3.91
C ILE A 42 4.66 -12.22 3.05
N TRP A 43 5.83 -12.11 3.69
CA TRP A 43 7.09 -11.82 3.00
C TRP A 43 7.56 -13.04 2.22
N ASP A 44 7.43 -14.23 2.80
CA ASP A 44 7.67 -15.49 2.10
C ASP A 44 6.73 -15.63 0.90
N LEU A 45 5.45 -15.30 1.08
CA LEU A 45 4.49 -15.33 -0.01
C LEU A 45 4.86 -14.36 -1.13
N PHE A 46 5.18 -13.10 -0.82
CA PHE A 46 5.61 -12.12 -1.82
C PHE A 46 6.92 -12.52 -2.49
N GLY A 47 7.90 -13.03 -1.74
CA GLY A 47 9.17 -13.50 -2.30
C GLY A 47 8.99 -14.70 -3.23
N ASN A 48 8.10 -15.63 -2.90
CA ASN A 48 7.74 -16.73 -3.80
C ASN A 48 6.99 -16.24 -5.04
N ALA A 49 6.02 -15.34 -4.86
CA ALA A 49 5.25 -14.76 -5.96
C ALA A 49 6.15 -13.98 -6.93
N ALA A 50 7.06 -13.15 -6.43
CA ALA A 50 8.00 -12.38 -7.24
C ALA A 50 8.91 -13.31 -8.07
N ARG A 51 9.40 -14.40 -7.46
CA ARG A 51 10.16 -15.44 -8.16
C ARG A 51 9.36 -16.09 -9.28
N MET A 52 8.10 -16.48 -9.01
CA MET A 52 7.23 -17.04 -10.04
C MET A 52 6.96 -16.06 -11.16
N LEU A 53 6.69 -14.81 -10.82
CA LEU A 53 6.41 -13.75 -11.78
C LEU A 53 7.66 -13.37 -12.60
N GLY A 54 8.87 -13.78 -12.19
CA GLY A 54 10.08 -13.69 -13.02
C GLY A 54 10.03 -14.48 -14.33
N TYR A 55 8.97 -15.26 -14.60
CA TYR A 55 8.83 -16.07 -15.80
C TYR A 55 7.63 -15.64 -16.64
N THR A 56 7.83 -15.40 -17.94
CA THR A 56 6.79 -14.96 -18.89
C THR A 56 5.62 -15.94 -18.98
N GLU A 57 5.90 -17.24 -18.86
CA GLU A 57 4.87 -18.29 -18.79
C GLU A 57 3.91 -18.05 -17.61
N ASN A 58 4.46 -17.82 -16.41
CA ASN A 58 3.67 -17.61 -15.20
C ASN A 58 2.89 -16.29 -15.25
N ILE A 59 3.48 -15.21 -15.77
CA ILE A 59 2.74 -13.96 -15.98
C ILE A 59 1.60 -14.18 -16.98
N SER A 60 1.85 -14.91 -18.07
CA SER A 60 0.83 -15.17 -19.08
C SER A 60 -0.32 -16.01 -18.51
N LEU A 61 0.01 -17.04 -17.73
CA LEU A 61 -0.96 -17.86 -17.02
C LEU A 61 -1.81 -17.03 -16.05
N LEU A 62 -1.17 -16.18 -15.24
CA LEU A 62 -1.87 -15.36 -14.24
C LEU A 62 -2.79 -14.31 -14.88
N THR A 63 -2.31 -13.66 -15.94
CA THR A 63 -3.05 -12.57 -16.61
C THR A 63 -4.06 -13.07 -17.64
N GLY A 64 -3.93 -14.32 -18.09
CA GLY A 64 -4.71 -14.87 -19.20
C GLY A 64 -4.35 -14.25 -20.56
N VAL A 65 -3.22 -13.54 -20.65
CA VAL A 65 -2.74 -12.84 -21.85
C VAL A 65 -1.33 -13.30 -22.15
N ASP A 66 -1.02 -13.63 -23.40
CA ASP A 66 0.36 -13.86 -23.82
C ASP A 66 1.17 -12.56 -23.69
N VAL A 67 1.99 -12.46 -22.63
CA VAL A 67 2.75 -11.24 -22.37
C VAL A 67 3.88 -11.02 -23.34
N THR A 68 4.33 -12.06 -24.06
CA THR A 68 5.35 -11.92 -25.11
C THR A 68 4.83 -11.14 -26.31
N GLY A 69 3.51 -11.09 -26.50
CA GLY A 69 2.87 -10.24 -27.52
C GLY A 69 2.80 -8.75 -27.14
N ILE A 70 3.06 -8.38 -25.88
CA ILE A 70 2.91 -6.99 -25.41
C ILE A 70 4.19 -6.21 -25.71
N THR A 71 4.21 -5.53 -26.85
CA THR A 71 5.39 -4.78 -27.35
C THR A 71 5.93 -3.74 -26.37
N HIS A 72 5.10 -3.19 -25.48
CA HIS A 72 5.50 -2.21 -24.46
C HIS A 72 6.33 -2.79 -23.32
N LEU A 73 6.34 -4.12 -23.12
CA LEU A 73 7.18 -4.75 -22.10
C LEU A 73 8.66 -4.80 -22.52
N TYR A 74 8.93 -4.83 -23.83
CA TYR A 74 10.28 -4.90 -24.38
C TYR A 74 11.11 -3.65 -24.06
N ALA A 75 12.38 -3.87 -23.70
CA ALA A 75 13.35 -2.81 -23.39
C ALA A 75 13.47 -1.77 -24.51
N SER A 76 13.40 -2.20 -25.77
CA SER A 76 13.43 -1.31 -26.95
C SER A 76 12.27 -0.32 -27.00
N SER A 77 11.12 -0.66 -26.44
CA SER A 77 9.93 0.18 -26.38
C SER A 77 9.91 1.13 -25.17
N ARG A 78 10.90 1.02 -24.27
CA ARG A 78 10.94 1.71 -22.96
C ARG A 78 11.90 2.90 -22.92
N SER A 79 12.21 3.50 -24.08
CA SER A 79 13.09 4.68 -24.17
C SER A 79 12.62 5.90 -23.36
N LYS A 80 11.33 5.93 -22.97
CA LYS A 80 10.69 6.97 -22.14
C LYS A 80 10.24 6.46 -20.76
N ALA A 81 10.69 5.29 -20.31
CA ALA A 81 10.36 4.79 -18.98
C ALA A 81 10.76 5.79 -17.89
N TYR A 82 10.00 5.82 -16.79
CA TYR A 82 10.31 6.65 -15.64
C TYR A 82 11.72 6.35 -15.17
N ARG A 83 12.56 7.39 -15.11
CA ARG A 83 13.96 7.25 -14.73
C ARG A 83 14.09 7.50 -13.24
N LEU A 84 14.23 6.44 -12.45
CA LEU A 84 14.88 6.58 -11.16
C LEU A 84 16.32 6.94 -11.45
N ILE A 85 16.79 8.12 -11.07
CA ILE A 85 18.15 8.55 -11.38
C ILE A 85 19.11 7.50 -10.83
N ASP A 86 19.73 6.72 -11.74
CA ASP A 86 20.86 5.89 -11.38
C ASP A 86 21.99 6.84 -11.00
N PRO A 87 22.41 6.87 -9.73
CA PRO A 87 23.41 7.81 -9.27
C PRO A 87 24.83 7.49 -9.79
N ASN A 88 25.03 6.32 -10.38
CA ASN A 88 26.26 5.99 -11.08
C ASN A 88 26.27 6.54 -12.51
N TRP A 89 25.15 7.03 -13.02
CA TRP A 89 25.04 7.59 -14.36
C TRP A 89 25.28 9.11 -14.36
N GLN A 90 26.57 9.48 -14.22
CA GLN A 90 27.03 10.86 -14.11
C GLN A 90 26.67 11.76 -15.32
N GLU A 91 26.39 11.19 -16.49
CA GLU A 91 26.12 11.97 -17.71
C GLU A 91 24.72 12.61 -17.73
N ILE A 92 23.71 12.04 -17.06
CA ILE A 92 22.34 12.58 -17.05
C ILE A 92 22.03 13.37 -15.78
N GLY A 93 22.56 12.95 -14.62
CA GLY A 93 22.39 13.68 -13.35
C GLY A 93 22.81 15.15 -13.45
N ASN A 94 23.90 15.43 -14.15
CA ASN A 94 24.43 16.79 -14.27
C ASN A 94 23.65 17.72 -15.22
N ARG A 95 22.75 17.21 -16.08
CA ARG A 95 22.02 18.06 -17.06
C ARG A 95 20.61 18.47 -16.62
N TYR A 96 19.96 17.72 -15.73
CA TYR A 96 18.55 17.96 -15.39
C TYR A 96 18.23 17.96 -13.90
N PHE A 97 19.07 17.35 -13.05
CA PHE A 97 18.80 17.28 -11.60
C PHE A 97 20.10 17.04 -10.82
N ASP A 98 20.70 18.14 -10.35
CA ASP A 98 21.94 18.11 -9.56
C ASP A 98 21.65 17.53 -8.16
N ILE A 99 21.74 16.20 -8.04
CA ILE A 99 21.54 15.48 -6.79
C ILE A 99 22.48 15.97 -5.68
N THR A 100 23.62 16.58 -6.03
CA THR A 100 24.59 17.07 -5.03
C THR A 100 24.06 18.27 -4.25
N ARG A 101 23.01 18.94 -4.75
CA ARG A 101 22.31 20.04 -4.06
C ARG A 101 21.27 19.56 -3.07
N LEU A 102 20.91 18.27 -3.10
CA LEU A 102 20.03 17.71 -2.09
C LEU A 102 20.77 17.56 -0.76
N PRO A 103 20.08 17.65 0.38
CA PRO A 103 20.64 17.23 1.66
C PRO A 103 21.25 15.81 1.59
N VAL A 104 22.37 15.58 2.28
CA VAL A 104 23.13 14.32 2.22
C VAL A 104 22.27 13.08 2.50
N TYR A 105 21.28 13.18 3.39
CA TYR A 105 20.38 12.05 3.68
C TYR A 105 19.47 11.70 2.49
N LEU A 106 18.97 12.69 1.74
CA LEU A 106 18.18 12.48 0.52
C LEU A 106 19.04 11.94 -0.61
N GLN A 107 20.30 12.37 -0.70
CA GLN A 107 21.26 11.73 -1.61
C GLN A 107 21.41 10.26 -1.24
N TRP A 108 21.67 9.96 0.03
CA TRP A 108 21.78 8.59 0.52
C TRP A 108 20.53 7.76 0.22
N GLU A 109 19.34 8.29 0.43
CA GLU A 109 18.08 7.56 0.24
C GLU A 109 17.76 7.29 -1.24
N LEU A 110 17.91 8.28 -2.11
CA LEU A 110 17.77 8.11 -3.56
C LEU A 110 18.83 7.15 -4.11
N GLN A 111 20.04 7.18 -3.54
CA GLN A 111 21.16 6.36 -4.00
C GLN A 111 21.16 4.95 -3.42
N ALA A 112 20.67 4.78 -2.18
CA ALA A 112 20.78 3.54 -1.42
C ALA A 112 20.09 2.40 -2.13
N ARG A 113 19.01 2.65 -2.88
CA ARG A 113 18.25 1.59 -3.56
C ARG A 113 18.89 1.12 -4.86
N ALA A 114 19.37 2.06 -5.68
CA ALA A 114 20.16 1.71 -6.86
C ALA A 114 21.45 0.97 -6.45
N ARG A 115 22.08 1.42 -5.36
CA ARG A 115 23.25 0.76 -4.76
C ARG A 115 22.93 -0.60 -4.18
N MET A 116 21.93 -0.71 -3.31
CA MET A 116 21.50 -1.98 -2.71
C MET A 116 21.12 -3.00 -3.78
N LYS A 117 20.47 -2.57 -4.88
CA LYS A 117 20.17 -3.47 -5.99
C LYS A 117 21.41 -3.86 -6.78
N ALA A 118 22.32 -2.92 -7.06
CA ALA A 118 23.61 -3.24 -7.67
C ALA A 118 24.41 -4.20 -6.79
N ASP A 119 24.35 -4.04 -5.47
CA ASP A 119 25.01 -4.87 -4.47
C ASP A 119 24.37 -6.26 -4.40
N LEU A 120 23.03 -6.37 -4.41
CA LEU A 120 22.29 -7.64 -4.46
C LEU A 120 22.54 -8.41 -5.78
N LYS A 121 22.61 -7.68 -6.90
CA LYS A 121 23.00 -8.24 -8.19
C LYS A 121 24.45 -8.72 -8.18
N ALA A 122 25.35 -7.94 -7.57
CA ALA A 122 26.76 -8.30 -7.43
C ALA A 122 27.00 -9.46 -6.44
N SER A 123 26.15 -9.60 -5.42
CA SER A 123 26.21 -10.71 -4.45
C SER A 123 25.60 -12.00 -4.97
N GLY A 124 24.85 -11.96 -6.09
CA GLY A 124 24.10 -13.10 -6.61
C GLY A 124 22.87 -13.44 -5.77
N GLU A 125 22.44 -12.55 -4.88
CA GLU A 125 21.25 -12.68 -4.04
C GLU A 125 20.00 -12.10 -4.72
N GLU A 126 20.15 -11.41 -5.86
CA GLU A 126 19.01 -11.10 -6.72
C GLU A 126 18.37 -12.43 -7.15
N ALA A 127 17.11 -12.63 -6.74
CA ALA A 127 16.34 -13.82 -7.05
C ALA A 127 16.53 -14.20 -8.53
N GLU A 128 16.72 -15.49 -8.82
CA GLU A 128 16.92 -16.01 -10.19
C GLU A 128 16.02 -15.25 -11.15
N ALA A 129 16.63 -14.47 -12.05
CA ALA A 129 15.97 -13.44 -12.84
C ALA A 129 15.11 -14.02 -13.97
N GLY A 130 14.33 -15.08 -13.68
CA GLY A 130 13.62 -15.97 -14.59
C GLY A 130 14.00 -15.83 -16.06
N ASP A 131 13.05 -15.46 -16.92
CA ASP A 131 13.27 -15.31 -18.36
C ASP A 131 12.96 -13.90 -18.90
N LEU A 132 12.63 -12.93 -18.03
CA LEU A 132 12.15 -11.61 -18.47
C LEU A 132 13.21 -10.86 -19.27
N GLU A 133 14.46 -10.85 -18.82
CA GLU A 133 15.54 -10.17 -19.55
C GLU A 133 15.84 -10.87 -20.89
N GLN A 134 15.80 -12.21 -20.92
CA GLN A 134 15.98 -12.99 -22.14
C GLN A 134 14.85 -12.70 -23.15
N THR A 135 13.62 -12.56 -22.67
CA THR A 135 12.43 -12.42 -23.52
C THR A 135 12.22 -10.97 -23.97
N PHE A 136 12.31 -10.02 -23.04
CA PHE A 136 12.00 -8.61 -23.27
C PHE A 136 13.23 -7.73 -23.50
N GLY A 137 14.43 -8.26 -23.27
CA GLY A 137 15.70 -7.54 -23.37
C GLY A 137 16.13 -6.87 -22.06
N THR A 138 17.42 -6.54 -22.00
CA THR A 138 18.05 -5.87 -20.85
C THR A 138 17.49 -4.47 -20.67
N LEU A 139 16.84 -4.24 -19.53
CA LEU A 139 16.39 -2.91 -19.12
C LEU A 139 17.58 -2.02 -18.79
N GLN A 140 17.39 -0.71 -18.95
CA GLN A 140 18.39 0.26 -18.54
C GLN A 140 18.53 0.29 -17.01
N PRO A 141 19.67 0.70 -16.44
CA PRO A 141 19.90 0.69 -14.98
C PRO A 141 18.86 1.41 -14.12
N TRP A 142 18.17 2.40 -14.68
CA TRP A 142 17.10 3.18 -14.01
C TRP A 142 15.69 2.60 -14.18
N ASP A 143 15.57 1.47 -14.89
CA ASP A 143 14.29 0.84 -15.24
C ASP A 143 14.23 -0.60 -14.69
N ARG A 144 13.03 -1.06 -14.34
CA ARG A 144 12.82 -2.40 -13.77
C ARG A 144 11.42 -2.94 -14.05
N TYR A 145 11.29 -4.26 -13.96
CA TYR A 145 10.00 -4.89 -13.74
C TYR A 145 9.70 -4.86 -12.24
N PHE A 146 8.52 -4.37 -11.86
CA PHE A 146 8.07 -4.38 -10.47
C PHE A 146 7.27 -5.67 -10.25
N MET A 147 7.91 -6.66 -9.63
CA MET A 147 7.36 -8.02 -9.49
C MET A 147 6.88 -8.35 -8.08
N ASP A 148 7.24 -7.49 -7.12
CA ASP A 148 6.90 -7.55 -5.71
C ASP A 148 6.27 -6.22 -5.26
N GLY A 149 6.52 -5.80 -4.02
CA GLY A 149 6.11 -4.50 -3.52
C GLY A 149 6.79 -3.37 -4.30
N ASN A 150 6.00 -2.42 -4.82
CA ASN A 150 6.54 -1.16 -5.32
C ASN A 150 6.84 -0.23 -4.14
N ASP A 151 7.92 -0.52 -3.44
CA ASP A 151 8.33 0.30 -2.31
C ASP A 151 8.58 1.75 -2.72
N ASP A 152 9.03 2.02 -3.95
CA ASP A 152 9.28 3.41 -4.37
C ASP A 152 8.00 4.28 -4.29
N VAL A 153 6.82 3.67 -4.49
CA VAL A 153 5.53 4.35 -4.29
C VAL A 153 5.30 4.64 -2.80
N LEU A 154 5.61 3.69 -1.92
CA LEU A 154 5.51 3.90 -0.47
C LEU A 154 6.45 5.01 -0.01
N TYR A 155 7.71 5.01 -0.47
CA TYR A 155 8.67 6.08 -0.14
C TYR A 155 8.24 7.42 -0.71
N ALA A 156 7.78 7.50 -1.96
CA ALA A 156 7.25 8.73 -2.53
C ALA A 156 6.02 9.26 -1.76
N HIS A 157 5.26 8.36 -1.11
CA HIS A 157 4.15 8.72 -0.26
C HIS A 157 4.59 9.24 1.11
N PHE A 158 5.54 8.56 1.78
CA PHE A 158 6.01 8.93 3.11
C PHE A 158 6.97 10.14 3.10
N ASP A 159 7.88 10.20 2.14
CA ASP A 159 8.79 11.33 1.87
C ASP A 159 8.30 12.19 0.70
N ASN A 160 7.04 12.61 0.81
CA ASN A 160 6.40 13.36 -0.26
C ASN A 160 7.00 14.78 -0.36
N ILE A 161 7.38 15.17 -1.58
CA ILE A 161 7.80 16.53 -1.96
C ILE A 161 6.86 17.63 -1.46
N ALA A 162 5.60 17.32 -1.20
CA ALA A 162 4.65 18.23 -0.58
C ALA A 162 5.05 18.64 0.85
N GLN A 163 5.60 17.76 1.70
CA GLN A 163 6.13 18.16 3.01
C GLN A 163 7.26 19.19 2.85
N TYR A 164 8.18 18.93 1.93
CA TYR A 164 9.28 19.85 1.61
C TYR A 164 8.84 21.19 1.02
N ARG A 165 7.71 21.18 0.30
CA ARG A 165 7.06 22.41 -0.20
C ARG A 165 6.25 23.14 0.86
N GLY A 166 6.29 22.68 2.12
CA GLY A 166 5.63 23.33 3.25
C GLY A 166 4.15 22.96 3.42
N TYR A 167 3.66 21.93 2.72
CA TYR A 167 2.30 21.44 2.95
C TYR A 167 2.24 20.69 4.29
N ASN A 168 1.23 20.99 5.11
CA ASN A 168 1.04 20.41 6.45
C ASN A 168 0.44 18.98 6.38
N ILE A 169 1.21 18.06 5.80
CA ILE A 169 0.80 16.67 5.56
C ILE A 169 1.55 15.68 6.45
N THR A 170 1.93 16.10 7.67
CA THR A 170 2.64 15.26 8.64
C THR A 170 1.79 14.05 9.03
N TYR A 171 2.17 12.88 8.51
CA TYR A 171 1.43 11.62 8.49
C TYR A 171 0.71 11.23 9.79
N TYR A 172 1.31 11.49 10.96
CA TYR A 172 0.79 11.01 12.23
C TYR A 172 -0.23 11.92 12.94
N TYR A 173 -0.27 13.21 12.62
CA TYR A 173 -0.97 14.18 13.46
C TYR A 173 -1.90 15.12 12.70
N THR A 174 -1.81 15.14 11.37
CA THR A 174 -2.64 16.04 10.57
C THR A 174 -4.03 15.43 10.33
N PRO A 175 -5.13 16.16 10.59
CA PRO A 175 -6.46 15.72 10.17
C PRO A 175 -6.64 15.75 8.65
N CYS A 176 -5.70 16.36 7.91
CA CYS A 176 -5.78 16.59 6.47
C CYS A 176 -6.05 15.30 5.67
N TYR A 177 -5.42 14.16 6.01
CA TYR A 177 -5.66 12.90 5.29
C TYR A 177 -7.09 12.40 5.44
N GLY A 178 -7.67 12.51 6.64
CA GLY A 178 -9.08 12.16 6.85
C GLY A 178 -10.03 13.09 6.09
N GLN A 179 -9.71 14.39 6.03
CA GLN A 179 -10.47 15.37 5.25
C GLN A 179 -10.41 15.08 3.75
N MET A 180 -9.22 14.84 3.21
CA MET A 180 -9.01 14.47 1.80
C MET A 180 -9.69 13.15 1.47
N PHE A 181 -9.62 12.16 2.36
CA PHE A 181 -10.31 10.89 2.19
C PHE A 181 -11.84 11.10 2.11
N LEU A 182 -12.41 11.91 3.00
CA LEU A 182 -13.86 12.19 2.99
C LEU A 182 -14.30 12.99 1.76
N GLU A 183 -13.46 13.89 1.24
CA GLU A 183 -13.71 14.54 -0.05
C GLU A 183 -13.64 13.54 -1.20
N ASN A 184 -12.66 12.63 -1.21
CA ASN A 184 -12.59 11.58 -2.22
C ASN A 184 -13.85 10.70 -2.21
N VAL A 185 -14.32 10.25 -1.03
CA VAL A 185 -15.54 9.45 -0.90
C VAL A 185 -16.79 10.21 -1.40
N ALA A 186 -16.79 11.54 -1.38
CA ALA A 186 -17.86 12.34 -1.96
C ALA A 186 -17.92 12.21 -3.50
N HIS A 187 -16.78 11.94 -4.15
CA HIS A 187 -16.66 11.79 -5.60
C HIS A 187 -16.70 10.34 -6.08
N VAL A 188 -16.05 9.43 -5.35
CA VAL A 188 -15.85 8.05 -5.80
C VAL A 188 -16.61 7.06 -4.95
N GLU A 189 -17.05 5.97 -5.58
CA GLU A 189 -17.54 4.81 -4.84
C GLU A 189 -16.35 4.15 -4.14
N THR A 190 -16.51 3.84 -2.85
CA THR A 190 -15.41 3.35 -2.02
C THR A 190 -15.75 1.98 -1.43
N PHE A 191 -14.81 1.06 -1.54
CA PHE A 191 -14.84 -0.26 -0.94
C PHE A 191 -13.64 -0.41 0.00
N ILE A 192 -13.91 -0.82 1.23
CA ILE A 192 -12.88 -1.09 2.23
C ILE A 192 -13.11 -2.51 2.75
N THR A 193 -12.06 -3.31 2.84
CA THR A 193 -12.14 -4.63 3.46
C THR A 193 -12.07 -4.53 4.98
N ASN A 194 -12.94 -5.25 5.70
CA ASN A 194 -12.86 -5.39 7.15
C ASN A 194 -12.34 -6.78 7.52
N ALA A 195 -11.03 -6.92 7.76
CA ALA A 195 -10.40 -8.22 7.97
C ALA A 195 -10.14 -8.51 9.45
N LYS A 196 -10.45 -9.73 9.89
CA LYS A 196 -10.36 -10.13 11.31
C LYS A 196 -8.93 -10.11 11.86
N TYR A 197 -7.95 -10.50 11.07
CA TYR A 197 -6.56 -10.73 11.51
C TYR A 197 -5.58 -9.64 11.05
N ASP A 198 -6.09 -8.53 10.52
CA ASP A 198 -5.27 -7.38 10.13
C ASP A 198 -4.84 -6.60 11.37
N LEU A 199 -3.54 -6.61 11.66
CA LEU A 199 -2.97 -5.78 12.73
C LEU A 199 -2.37 -4.47 12.20
N VAL A 200 -2.14 -4.38 10.88
CA VAL A 200 -1.63 -3.18 10.19
C VAL A 200 -2.68 -2.09 10.20
N VAL A 201 -3.91 -2.45 9.89
CA VAL A 201 -5.07 -1.55 9.97
C VAL A 201 -6.12 -2.19 10.86
N TYR A 202 -6.37 -1.58 12.02
CA TYR A 202 -7.53 -1.95 12.83
C TYR A 202 -8.80 -1.37 12.22
N THR A 203 -9.35 -2.08 11.23
CA THR A 203 -10.48 -1.67 10.38
C THR A 203 -11.72 -1.25 11.17
N ASN A 204 -12.00 -1.89 12.31
CA ASN A 204 -13.11 -1.50 13.19
C ASN A 204 -12.99 -0.07 13.76
N ALA A 205 -11.79 0.53 13.75
CA ALA A 205 -11.60 1.92 14.11
C ALA A 205 -11.89 2.90 12.97
N ILE A 206 -12.09 2.45 11.72
CA ILE A 206 -12.36 3.34 10.59
C ILE A 206 -13.66 4.15 10.81
N PRO A 207 -14.84 3.54 11.05
CA PRO A 207 -16.05 4.33 11.27
C PRO A 207 -15.93 5.37 12.41
N PRO A 208 -15.47 5.02 13.64
CA PRO A 208 -15.32 6.02 14.69
C PRO A 208 -14.20 7.03 14.40
N ALA A 209 -13.17 6.70 13.61
CA ALA A 209 -12.17 7.68 13.19
C ALA A 209 -12.75 8.70 12.21
N LEU A 210 -13.53 8.26 11.22
CA LEU A 210 -14.25 9.16 10.30
C LEU A 210 -15.22 10.07 11.06
N ALA A 211 -15.90 9.54 12.08
CA ALA A 211 -16.81 10.32 12.92
C ALA A 211 -16.14 11.48 13.68
N ARG A 212 -14.81 11.49 13.80
CA ARG A 212 -14.06 12.60 14.43
C ARG A 212 -14.03 13.85 13.54
N HIS A 213 -14.31 13.72 12.25
CA HIS A 213 -14.40 14.83 11.30
C HIS A 213 -15.78 15.51 11.35
N SER A 214 -16.18 15.94 12.54
CA SER A 214 -17.46 16.60 12.77
C SER A 214 -17.60 17.93 12.03
N GLU A 215 -16.50 18.51 11.54
CA GLU A 215 -16.50 19.67 10.66
C GLU A 215 -17.03 19.33 9.25
N ILE A 216 -16.92 18.07 8.82
CA ILE A 216 -17.38 17.58 7.52
C ILE A 216 -18.68 16.78 7.61
N LEU A 217 -18.76 15.88 8.59
CA LEU A 217 -19.85 14.92 8.72
C LEU A 217 -20.83 15.34 9.82
N GLU A 218 -22.11 15.13 9.55
CA GLU A 218 -23.16 15.20 10.56
C GLU A 218 -23.17 13.93 11.42
N ASN A 219 -23.06 12.76 10.79
CA ASN A 219 -22.88 11.49 11.50
C ASN A 219 -22.19 10.42 10.62
N VAL A 220 -21.78 9.34 11.29
CA VAL A 220 -21.28 8.11 10.66
C VAL A 220 -21.99 6.92 11.28
N VAL A 221 -22.52 6.02 10.45
CA VAL A 221 -23.14 4.77 10.90
C VAL A 221 -22.34 3.59 10.37
N HIS A 222 -21.93 2.70 11.26
CA HIS A 222 -21.39 1.39 10.89
C HIS A 222 -22.55 0.39 10.89
N ASP A 223 -23.08 0.11 9.70
CA ASP A 223 -24.20 -0.80 9.52
C ASP A 223 -23.68 -2.22 9.25
N THR A 224 -23.97 -3.12 10.18
CA THR A 224 -23.59 -4.54 10.12
C THR A 224 -24.79 -5.44 9.81
N GLY A 225 -25.95 -4.85 9.48
CA GLY A 225 -27.14 -5.57 9.06
C GLY A 225 -27.02 -6.18 7.66
N PRO A 226 -27.87 -7.18 7.35
CA PRO A 226 -27.93 -7.75 6.01
C PRO A 226 -28.51 -6.74 5.01
N TYR A 227 -27.95 -6.71 3.79
CA TYR A 227 -28.49 -5.92 2.68
C TYR A 227 -29.03 -6.86 1.60
N PRO A 228 -30.21 -6.57 1.01
CA PRO A 228 -30.74 -7.38 -0.09
C PRO A 228 -29.74 -7.52 -1.23
N GLY A 229 -29.46 -8.76 -1.66
CA GLY A 229 -28.51 -9.06 -2.73
C GLY A 229 -27.04 -9.11 -2.31
N GLU A 230 -26.73 -8.78 -1.05
CA GLU A 230 -25.38 -8.89 -0.49
C GLU A 230 -25.25 -10.13 0.38
N GLU A 231 -24.20 -10.92 0.15
CA GLU A 231 -23.94 -12.12 0.95
C GLU A 231 -23.25 -11.77 2.27
N ARG A 232 -22.30 -10.83 2.24
CA ARG A 232 -21.64 -10.30 3.43
C ARG A 232 -22.25 -8.96 3.83
N PRO A 233 -22.69 -8.78 5.09
CA PRO A 233 -23.12 -7.47 5.57
C PRO A 233 -21.94 -6.51 5.67
N GLY A 234 -22.22 -5.23 5.93
CA GLY A 234 -21.18 -4.24 6.25
C GLY A 234 -21.16 -3.04 5.33
N TRP A 235 -21.53 -1.89 5.89
CA TRP A 235 -21.48 -0.58 5.26
C TRP A 235 -21.04 0.48 6.26
N ILE A 236 -20.37 1.52 5.75
CA ILE A 236 -20.19 2.77 6.48
C ILE A 236 -21.04 3.82 5.77
N ILE A 237 -22.04 4.34 6.46
CA ILE A 237 -22.94 5.37 5.96
C ILE A 237 -22.42 6.71 6.47
N LEU A 238 -22.07 7.60 5.55
CA LEU A 238 -21.57 8.93 5.83
C LEU A 238 -22.66 9.95 5.51
N ASN A 239 -23.12 10.69 6.51
CA ASN A 239 -24.02 11.81 6.30
C ASN A 239 -23.22 13.11 6.39
N TYR A 240 -23.08 13.80 5.27
CA TYR A 240 -22.31 15.03 5.12
C TYR A 240 -23.13 16.24 5.56
N LYS A 241 -22.45 17.24 6.12
CA LYS A 241 -23.07 18.53 6.41
C LYS A 241 -23.42 19.26 5.11
N PRO A 242 -24.58 19.95 5.06
CA PRO A 242 -24.96 20.75 3.88
C PRO A 242 -23.89 21.78 3.52
N GLY A 243 -23.49 21.80 2.24
CA GLY A 243 -22.54 22.79 1.71
C GLY A 243 -21.09 22.63 2.16
N VAL A 244 -20.71 21.53 2.81
CA VAL A 244 -19.32 21.29 3.25
C VAL A 244 -18.32 21.31 2.09
N PHE A 245 -18.74 20.83 0.92
CA PHE A 245 -17.98 20.89 -0.33
C PHE A 245 -18.77 21.68 -1.36
N PRO A 246 -18.51 23.00 -1.52
CA PRO A 246 -19.31 23.88 -2.39
C PRO A 246 -19.34 23.46 -3.87
N HIS A 247 -18.35 22.71 -4.33
CA HIS A 247 -18.29 22.14 -5.68
C HIS A 247 -19.16 20.90 -5.87
N ILE A 248 -19.81 20.42 -4.80
CA ILE A 248 -20.74 19.28 -4.80
C ILE A 248 -22.04 19.72 -4.10
N PRO A 249 -22.86 20.58 -4.75
CA PRO A 249 -23.94 21.32 -4.09
C PRO A 249 -25.05 20.45 -3.48
N ASP A 250 -25.19 19.19 -3.90
CA ASP A 250 -26.23 18.26 -3.43
C ASP A 250 -25.67 17.07 -2.63
N LEU A 251 -24.46 17.21 -2.08
CA LEU A 251 -23.87 16.14 -1.26
C LEU A 251 -24.66 15.96 0.04
N GLN A 252 -25.24 14.76 0.20
CA GLN A 252 -25.97 14.37 1.41
C GLN A 252 -25.37 13.11 2.03
N THR A 253 -25.65 11.95 1.44
CA THR A 253 -25.24 10.66 1.99
C THR A 253 -24.32 9.94 1.01
N ARG A 254 -23.27 9.31 1.54
CA ARG A 254 -22.44 8.36 0.79
C ARG A 254 -22.34 7.05 1.55
N PHE A 255 -22.12 5.99 0.79
CA PHE A 255 -22.00 4.63 1.29
C PHE A 255 -20.63 4.10 0.94
N ILE A 256 -19.90 3.63 1.94
CA ILE A 256 -18.67 2.86 1.75
C ILE A 256 -19.03 1.39 1.96
N ARG A 257 -18.74 0.56 0.97
CA ARG A 257 -18.90 -0.89 1.10
C ARG A 257 -17.84 -1.43 2.06
N PHE A 258 -18.26 -2.13 3.11
CA PHE A 258 -17.36 -2.54 4.22
C PHE A 258 -17.55 -4.01 4.69
N PRO A 259 -17.39 -5.01 3.81
CA PRO A 259 -17.63 -6.41 4.16
C PRO A 259 -16.61 -6.96 5.16
N PHE A 260 -17.09 -7.83 6.05
CA PHE A 260 -16.26 -8.54 7.02
C PHE A 260 -15.72 -9.87 6.48
N TYR A 261 -14.39 -10.02 6.56
CA TYR A 261 -13.63 -11.18 6.12
C TYR A 261 -13.06 -11.91 7.34
N ALA A 262 -13.69 -13.04 7.67
CA ALA A 262 -13.47 -13.74 8.93
C ALA A 262 -12.19 -14.59 8.94
N ALA A 263 -11.65 -14.93 7.77
CA ALA A 263 -10.44 -15.72 7.61
C ALA A 263 -9.22 -14.89 7.15
N SER A 264 -9.44 -13.63 6.80
CA SER A 264 -8.40 -12.77 6.23
C SER A 264 -7.64 -11.92 7.25
N GLY A 265 -6.41 -11.57 6.85
CA GLY A 265 -5.67 -10.43 7.37
C GLY A 265 -5.68 -9.25 6.38
N HIS A 266 -4.65 -8.42 6.40
CA HIS A 266 -4.46 -7.27 5.53
C HIS A 266 -4.64 -7.59 4.03
N PRO A 267 -4.05 -8.67 3.47
CA PRO A 267 -4.24 -9.00 2.06
C PRO A 267 -5.45 -9.92 1.86
N VAL A 268 -6.66 -9.36 1.90
CA VAL A 268 -7.90 -10.13 1.63
C VAL A 268 -7.87 -10.77 0.24
N THR A 269 -7.30 -10.08 -0.75
CA THR A 269 -7.11 -10.58 -2.12
C THR A 269 -6.28 -11.85 -2.23
N ILE A 270 -5.55 -12.22 -1.17
CA ILE A 270 -4.74 -13.44 -1.11
C ILE A 270 -5.47 -14.54 -0.34
N THR A 271 -6.14 -14.16 0.74
CA THR A 271 -6.66 -15.12 1.73
C THR A 271 -8.10 -15.51 1.48
N GLU A 272 -8.92 -14.62 0.92
CA GLU A 272 -10.30 -14.85 0.51
C GLU A 272 -10.53 -14.25 -0.91
N PRO A 273 -9.75 -14.66 -1.94
CA PRO A 273 -9.75 -14.02 -3.27
C PRO A 273 -11.09 -14.15 -4.01
N VAL A 274 -11.73 -15.32 -3.91
CA VAL A 274 -12.99 -15.61 -4.62
C VAL A 274 -14.11 -14.77 -4.01
N GLU A 275 -14.15 -14.73 -2.69
CA GLU A 275 -15.07 -13.95 -1.89
C GLU A 275 -14.94 -12.45 -2.18
N PHE A 276 -13.70 -11.94 -2.18
CA PHE A 276 -13.41 -10.55 -2.53
C PHE A 276 -13.85 -10.21 -3.95
N PHE A 277 -13.52 -11.07 -4.92
CA PHE A 277 -13.94 -10.87 -6.31
C PHE A 277 -15.47 -10.82 -6.43
N VAL A 278 -16.18 -11.76 -5.79
CA VAL A 278 -17.65 -11.79 -5.81
C VAL A 278 -18.25 -10.52 -5.20
N ASP A 279 -17.71 -10.05 -4.07
CA ASP A 279 -18.21 -8.85 -3.41
C ASP A 279 -17.95 -7.59 -4.24
N VAL A 280 -16.76 -7.44 -4.82
CA VAL A 280 -16.44 -6.30 -5.69
C VAL A 280 -17.25 -6.33 -6.99
N TYR A 281 -17.39 -7.50 -7.61
CA TYR A 281 -18.18 -7.66 -8.83
C TYR A 281 -19.65 -7.30 -8.61
N LYS A 282 -20.26 -7.79 -7.52
CA LYS A 282 -21.64 -7.45 -7.15
C LYS A 282 -21.79 -5.98 -6.80
N TRP A 283 -20.78 -5.39 -6.14
CA TRP A 283 -20.80 -3.98 -5.76
C TRP A 283 -20.73 -3.04 -6.97
N LEU A 284 -19.82 -3.29 -7.92
CA LEU A 284 -19.65 -2.49 -9.14
C LEU A 284 -20.71 -2.76 -10.22
N GLY A 285 -21.38 -3.92 -10.17
CA GLY A 285 -22.43 -4.29 -11.12
C GLY A 285 -23.81 -3.69 -10.82
N LYS A 286 -23.91 -2.81 -9.83
CA LYS A 286 -25.11 -2.04 -9.50
C LYS A 286 -25.23 -0.79 -10.37
#